data_AF-A0A656GK06-F1
#
_entry.id   AF-A0A656GK06-F1
#
_cell.length_a   1.000
_cell.length_b   1.000
_cell.length_c   1.000
_cell.angle_alpha   90.00
_cell.angle_beta   90.00
_cell.angle_gamma   90.00
#
_symmetry.space_group_name_H-M   'P 1'
#
loop_
_entity.id
_entity.type
_entity.pdbx_description
1 polymer ?
#
loop_
_entity_poly.entity_id
_entity_poly.type
_entity_poly.pdbx_seq_one_letter_code
_entity_poly.pdbx_strand_id
1 'polypeptide(L)'
;MSITTQQLLQILPNASSRAGVFVPVLNVAMSKYAIVTRLRIAAFLAQVGHESGQLRYVRELGSDQYLDKYDTGRLAERLGNTPEDDDDGQLYRGRGLVQVTGRDNYAACAEALGLDLLAHPELLELPEHAA
;
A
#
# COMPACT_ATOMS: atom_id res chain seq x y z
N MET A 1 5.07 -19.13 -9.88
CA MET A 1 6.52 -19.06 -9.55
C MET A 1 6.63 -18.20 -8.31
N SER A 2 7.31 -18.68 -7.26
CA SER A 2 7.56 -17.91 -6.04
C SER A 2 8.98 -17.35 -6.05
N ILE A 3 9.18 -16.21 -5.40
CA ILE A 3 10.51 -15.63 -5.17
C ILE A 3 11.02 -15.99 -3.78
N THR A 4 12.35 -16.02 -3.61
CA THR A 4 13.01 -16.20 -2.31
C THR A 4 13.43 -14.86 -1.72
N THR A 5 13.72 -14.83 -0.42
CA THR A 5 14.31 -13.65 0.26
C THR A 5 15.61 -13.21 -0.38
N GLN A 6 16.48 -14.15 -0.77
CA GLN A 6 17.73 -13.82 -1.44
C GLN A 6 17.50 -13.14 -2.80
N GLN A 7 16.55 -13.65 -3.59
CA GLN A 7 16.17 -13.02 -4.87
C GLN A 7 15.57 -11.64 -4.65
N LEU A 8 14.69 -11.48 -3.66
CA LEU A 8 14.10 -10.18 -3.35
C LEU A 8 15.17 -9.17 -2.91
N LEU A 9 16.16 -9.58 -2.10
CA LEU A 9 17.28 -8.72 -1.70
C LEU A 9 18.21 -8.34 -2.86
N GLN A 10 18.31 -9.16 -3.91
CA GLN A 10 19.02 -8.78 -5.13
C GLN A 10 18.26 -7.70 -5.92
N ILE A 11 16.93 -7.69 -5.85
CA ILE A 11 16.07 -6.73 -6.55
C ILE A 11 15.90 -5.43 -5.74
N LEU A 12 15.66 -5.56 -4.43
CA LEU A 12 15.36 -4.50 -3.46
C LEU A 12 16.36 -4.55 -2.28
N PRO A 13 17.64 -4.21 -2.50
CA PRO A 13 18.69 -4.38 -1.51
C PRO A 13 18.47 -3.61 -0.20
N ASN A 14 17.76 -2.49 -0.24
CA ASN A 14 17.47 -1.68 0.94
C ASN A 14 16.31 -2.22 1.80
N ALA A 15 15.63 -3.28 1.35
CA ALA A 15 14.59 -3.94 2.16
C ALA A 15 15.18 -4.60 3.42
N SER A 16 16.45 -5.04 3.38
CA SER A 16 17.13 -5.66 4.53
C SER A 16 16.27 -6.77 5.18
N SER A 17 16.15 -6.80 6.50
CA SER A 17 15.35 -7.78 7.24
C SER A 17 13.87 -7.80 6.85
N ARG A 18 13.32 -6.69 6.33
CA ARG A 18 11.92 -6.62 5.89
C ARG A 18 11.63 -7.52 4.69
N ALA A 19 12.63 -7.84 3.88
CA ALA A 19 12.47 -8.81 2.79
C ALA A 19 11.92 -10.15 3.33
N GLY A 20 12.41 -10.61 4.50
CA GLY A 20 11.92 -11.84 5.12
C GLY A 20 10.46 -11.77 5.57
N VAL A 21 9.97 -10.59 5.93
CA VAL A 21 8.59 -10.34 6.34
C VAL A 21 7.64 -10.34 5.13
N PHE A 22 8.03 -9.69 4.04
CA PHE A 22 7.14 -9.48 2.90
C PHE A 22 7.19 -10.55 1.81
N VAL A 23 8.26 -11.36 1.70
CA VAL A 23 8.32 -12.45 0.70
C VAL A 23 7.10 -13.39 0.75
N PRO A 24 6.66 -13.89 1.92
CA PRO A 24 5.48 -14.74 1.99
C PRO A 24 4.22 -14.04 1.45
N VAL A 25 4.00 -12.79 1.86
CA VAL A 25 2.82 -12.01 1.47
C VAL A 25 2.83 -11.69 -0.02
N LEU A 26 3.97 -11.23 -0.56
CA LEU A 26 4.14 -10.95 -1.99
C LEU A 26 3.90 -12.22 -2.82
N ASN A 27 4.39 -13.38 -2.38
CA ASN A 27 4.14 -14.65 -3.06
C ASN A 27 2.66 -15.05 -3.03
N VAL A 28 1.96 -14.84 -1.91
CA VAL A 28 0.51 -15.08 -1.80
C VAL A 28 -0.26 -14.17 -2.75
N ALA A 29 0.01 -12.86 -2.73
CA ALA A 29 -0.64 -11.88 -3.60
C ALA A 29 -0.39 -12.20 -5.08
N MET A 30 0.88 -12.44 -5.46
CA MET A 30 1.23 -12.79 -6.84
C MET A 30 0.54 -14.07 -7.33
N SER A 31 0.41 -15.07 -6.46
CA SER A 31 -0.30 -16.31 -6.77
C SER A 31 -1.81 -16.06 -6.94
N LYS A 32 -2.44 -15.38 -5.97
CA LYS A 32 -3.88 -15.06 -5.96
C LYS A 32 -4.30 -14.30 -7.22
N TYR A 33 -3.50 -13.34 -7.66
CA TYR A 33 -3.83 -12.46 -8.79
C TYR A 33 -3.14 -12.85 -10.11
N ALA A 34 -2.63 -14.08 -10.22
CA ALA A 34 -2.01 -14.61 -11.44
C ALA A 34 -0.85 -13.74 -12.00
N ILE A 35 -0.07 -13.14 -11.11
CA ILE A 35 1.20 -12.44 -11.39
C ILE A 35 2.32 -13.49 -11.41
N VAL A 36 2.24 -14.42 -12.38
CA VAL A 36 3.08 -15.64 -12.36
C VAL A 36 4.11 -15.71 -13.48
N THR A 37 4.05 -14.82 -14.46
CA THR A 37 5.07 -14.72 -15.53
C THR A 37 6.22 -13.83 -15.09
N ARG A 38 7.43 -14.06 -15.62
CA ARG A 38 8.62 -13.28 -15.23
C ARG A 38 8.43 -11.78 -15.40
N LEU A 39 7.81 -11.35 -16.51
CA LEU A 39 7.58 -9.92 -16.79
C LEU A 39 6.55 -9.31 -15.84
N ARG A 40 5.49 -10.04 -15.49
CA ARG A 40 4.49 -9.55 -14.52
C ARG A 40 5.09 -9.44 -13.12
N ILE A 41 5.87 -10.43 -12.70
CA ILE A 41 6.58 -10.42 -11.41
C ILE A 41 7.55 -9.23 -11.36
N ALA A 42 8.35 -9.04 -12.40
CA ALA A 42 9.29 -7.92 -12.48
C ALA A 42 8.58 -6.57 -12.39
N ALA A 43 7.50 -6.38 -13.16
CA ALA A 43 6.72 -5.14 -13.15
C ALA A 43 6.09 -4.88 -11.77
N PHE A 44 5.49 -5.91 -11.16
CA PHE A 44 4.88 -5.83 -9.84
C PHE A 44 5.90 -5.45 -8.76
N LEU A 45 7.01 -6.18 -8.67
CA LEU A 45 8.06 -5.93 -7.68
C LEU A 45 8.75 -4.57 -7.89
N ALA A 46 8.88 -4.11 -9.14
CA ALA A 46 9.44 -2.79 -9.43
C ALA A 46 8.54 -1.67 -8.91
N GLN A 47 7.23 -1.77 -9.13
CA GLN A 47 6.25 -0.79 -8.63
C GLN A 47 6.19 -0.80 -7.10
N VAL A 48 5.98 -1.99 -6.51
CA VAL A 48 6.03 -2.17 -5.04
C VAL A 48 7.32 -1.59 -4.46
N GLY A 49 8.46 -1.87 -5.08
CA GLY A 49 9.76 -1.37 -4.63
C GLY A 49 9.90 0.14 -4.74
N HIS A 50 9.31 0.77 -5.76
CA HIS A 50 9.33 2.22 -5.93
C HIS A 50 8.47 2.91 -4.85
N GLU A 51 7.20 2.53 -4.76
CA GLU A 51 6.19 3.18 -3.91
C GLU A 51 6.50 3.03 -2.41
N SER A 52 6.96 1.86 -1.99
CA SER A 52 7.28 1.58 -0.57
C SER A 52 8.70 1.96 -0.17
N GLY A 53 9.49 2.56 -1.07
CA GLY A 53 10.91 2.83 -0.85
C GLY A 53 11.71 1.57 -0.53
N GLN A 54 11.52 0.51 -1.33
CA GLN A 54 12.06 -0.84 -1.14
C GLN A 54 11.57 -1.51 0.14
N LEU A 55 10.24 -1.51 0.35
CA LEU A 55 9.52 -2.14 1.46
C LEU A 55 9.74 -1.47 2.83
N ARG A 56 10.44 -0.33 2.88
CA ARG A 56 10.75 0.37 4.13
C ARG A 56 9.54 1.08 4.72
N TYR A 57 8.60 1.49 3.87
CA TYR A 57 7.44 2.28 4.26
C TYR A 57 6.15 1.59 3.80
N VAL A 58 5.21 1.43 4.73
CA VAL A 58 3.84 0.93 4.50
C VAL A 58 2.81 2.03 4.78
N ARG A 59 3.29 3.24 5.05
CA ARG A 59 2.50 4.43 5.36
C ARG A 59 3.27 5.64 4.85
N GLU A 60 2.57 6.61 4.29
CA GLU A 60 3.14 7.89 3.87
C GLU A 60 3.81 8.60 5.07
N LEU A 61 4.91 9.31 4.79
CA LEU A 61 5.71 10.02 5.80
C LEU A 61 5.31 11.49 5.97
N GLY A 62 4.22 11.92 5.34
CA GLY A 62 3.72 13.29 5.43
C GLY A 62 3.39 13.68 6.86
N SER A 63 3.74 14.92 7.24
CA SER A 63 3.22 15.54 8.47
C SER A 63 1.71 15.73 8.38
N ASP A 64 1.04 15.93 9.51
CA ASP A 64 -0.41 16.18 9.50
C ASP A 64 -0.74 17.40 8.64
N GLN A 65 0.03 18.50 8.76
CA GLN A 65 -0.11 19.68 7.89
C GLN A 65 0.00 19.38 6.38
N TYR A 66 0.84 18.41 6.00
CA TYR A 66 0.95 18.02 4.60
C TYR A 66 -0.26 17.19 4.15
N LEU A 67 -0.89 16.45 5.07
CA LEU A 67 -2.07 15.62 4.81
C LEU A 67 -3.36 16.43 4.75
N ASP A 68 -3.39 17.65 5.29
CA ASP A 68 -4.52 18.60 5.16
C ASP A 68 -4.96 18.81 3.69
N LYS A 69 -4.05 18.62 2.73
CA LYS A 69 -4.37 18.70 1.28
C LYS A 69 -5.37 17.62 0.82
N TYR A 70 -5.48 16.52 1.55
CA TYR A 70 -6.43 15.44 1.31
C TYR A 70 -7.72 15.65 2.11
N ASP A 71 -7.74 16.58 3.06
CA ASP A 71 -8.85 16.78 3.97
C ASP A 71 -9.88 17.75 3.38
N THR A 72 -9.42 18.86 2.80
CA THR A 72 -10.34 19.88 2.27
C THR A 72 -10.18 20.15 0.77
N GLY A 73 -11.25 20.69 0.18
CA GLY A 73 -11.26 21.20 -1.18
C GLY A 73 -11.27 20.13 -2.28
N ARG A 74 -10.90 20.53 -3.49
CA ARG A 74 -11.11 19.71 -4.71
C ARG A 74 -10.33 18.39 -4.71
N LEU A 75 -9.20 18.30 -4.01
CA LEU A 75 -8.44 17.06 -3.92
C LEU A 75 -9.13 16.06 -2.99
N ALA A 76 -9.65 16.50 -1.84
CA ALA A 76 -10.48 15.70 -0.95
C ALA A 76 -11.70 15.12 -1.68
N GLU A 77 -12.45 15.97 -2.38
CA GLU A 77 -13.62 15.55 -3.16
C GLU A 77 -13.28 14.48 -4.22
N ARG A 78 -12.15 14.62 -4.90
CA ARG A 78 -11.70 13.65 -5.92
C ARG A 78 -11.24 12.31 -5.33
N LEU A 79 -10.88 12.31 -4.05
CA LEU A 79 -10.48 11.14 -3.29
C LEU A 79 -11.66 10.48 -2.56
N GLY A 80 -12.86 11.08 -2.65
CA GLY A 80 -14.05 10.65 -1.94
C GLY A 80 -14.09 11.04 -0.47
N ASN A 81 -13.11 11.82 0.00
CA ASN A 81 -13.11 12.36 1.36
C ASN A 81 -14.21 13.41 1.49
N THR A 82 -14.74 13.55 2.70
CA THR A 82 -15.51 14.74 3.09
C THR A 82 -14.69 16.00 2.82
N PRO A 83 -15.22 17.05 2.16
CA PRO A 83 -14.47 18.29 1.94
C PRO A 83 -14.44 19.20 3.19
N GLU A 84 -14.90 18.69 4.33
CA GLU A 84 -14.82 19.31 5.64
C GLU A 84 -13.42 19.13 6.27
N ASP A 85 -13.08 19.99 7.24
CA ASP A 85 -11.86 19.86 8.06
C ASP A 85 -12.16 18.89 9.22
N ASP A 86 -12.21 17.59 8.91
CA ASP A 86 -12.63 16.51 9.82
C ASP A 86 -11.63 15.34 9.93
N ASP A 87 -10.39 15.57 9.50
CA ASP A 87 -9.28 14.62 9.51
C ASP A 87 -9.49 13.38 8.61
N ASP A 88 -10.42 13.37 7.65
CA ASP A 88 -10.54 12.34 6.62
C ASP A 88 -9.24 12.22 5.78
N GLY A 89 -8.53 13.32 5.54
CA GLY A 89 -7.23 13.34 4.87
C GLY A 89 -6.15 12.55 5.62
N GLN A 90 -6.17 12.66 6.95
CA GLN A 90 -5.32 11.97 7.91
C GLN A 90 -5.79 10.53 8.09
N LEU A 91 -7.10 10.30 8.15
CA LEU A 91 -7.70 8.99 8.32
C LEU A 91 -7.41 8.11 7.11
N TYR A 92 -7.58 8.64 5.89
CA TYR A 92 -7.37 7.95 4.61
C TYR A 92 -6.05 8.34 3.92
N ARG A 93 -5.01 8.65 4.70
CA ARG A 93 -3.64 8.88 4.19
C ARG A 93 -3.06 7.66 3.46
N GLY A 94 -1.98 7.83 2.70
CA GLY A 94 -1.33 6.74 1.97
C GLY A 94 -0.90 5.58 2.87
N ARG A 95 -1.38 4.36 2.59
CA ARG A 95 -0.98 3.10 3.26
C ARG A 95 -0.77 1.93 2.30
N GLY A 96 -0.14 0.88 2.81
CA GLY A 96 0.26 -0.30 2.04
C GLY A 96 1.49 -0.04 1.16
N LEU A 97 1.95 -1.11 0.50
CA LEU A 97 3.14 -1.06 -0.35
C LEU A 97 2.95 -0.25 -1.64
N VAL A 98 1.70 0.09 -1.99
CA VAL A 98 1.32 0.87 -3.18
C VAL A 98 0.56 2.17 -2.86
N GLN A 99 0.55 2.60 -1.60
CA GLN A 99 0.02 3.90 -1.16
C GLN A 99 -1.46 4.15 -1.49
N VAL A 100 -2.35 3.26 -1.05
CA VAL A 100 -3.81 3.48 -1.08
C VAL A 100 -4.14 4.75 -0.30
N THR A 101 -4.76 5.73 -0.95
CA THR A 101 -5.01 7.07 -0.43
C THR A 101 -6.42 7.51 -0.81
N GLY A 102 -7.17 8.09 0.12
CA GLY A 102 -8.52 8.60 -0.12
C GLY A 102 -9.64 7.58 0.11
N ARG A 103 -10.73 8.03 0.73
CA ARG A 103 -11.87 7.22 1.15
C ARG A 103 -12.44 6.31 0.08
N ASP A 104 -12.58 6.78 -1.16
CA ASP A 104 -13.09 5.97 -2.27
C ASP A 104 -12.17 4.78 -2.57
N ASN A 105 -10.86 5.00 -2.55
CA ASN A 105 -9.88 3.93 -2.78
C ASN A 105 -9.84 2.95 -1.60
N TYR A 106 -10.00 3.45 -0.37
CA TYR A 106 -10.14 2.59 0.81
C TYR A 106 -11.41 1.75 0.73
N ALA A 107 -12.55 2.30 0.29
CA ALA A 107 -13.80 1.57 0.12
C ALA A 107 -13.68 0.46 -0.94
N ALA A 108 -13.09 0.78 -2.10
CA ALA A 108 -12.85 -0.22 -3.15
C ALA A 108 -11.88 -1.33 -2.69
N CYS A 109 -10.84 -0.96 -1.93
CA CYS A 109 -9.89 -1.91 -1.37
C CYS A 109 -10.53 -2.79 -0.29
N ALA A 110 -11.38 -2.21 0.56
CA ALA A 110 -12.15 -2.92 1.59
C ALA A 110 -12.99 -4.04 0.98
N GLU A 111 -13.73 -3.74 -0.07
CA GLU A 111 -14.54 -4.72 -0.80
C GLU A 111 -13.67 -5.82 -1.43
N ALA A 112 -12.59 -5.45 -2.13
CA ALA A 112 -11.73 -6.41 -2.82
C ALA A 112 -10.97 -7.36 -1.87
N LEU A 113 -10.63 -6.89 -0.67
CA LEU A 113 -9.89 -7.67 0.33
C LEU A 113 -10.81 -8.34 1.36
N GLY A 114 -12.07 -7.91 1.48
CA GLY A 114 -12.98 -8.36 2.53
C GLY A 114 -12.56 -7.86 3.92
N LEU A 115 -12.03 -6.64 3.99
CA LEU A 115 -11.55 -5.98 5.22
C LEU A 115 -12.38 -4.72 5.48
N ASP A 116 -12.60 -4.37 6.75
CA ASP A 116 -13.28 -3.13 7.11
C ASP A 116 -12.30 -1.95 7.12
N LEU A 117 -11.83 -1.53 5.95
CA LEU A 117 -10.81 -0.47 5.85
C LEU A 117 -11.38 0.95 6.00
N LEU A 118 -12.71 1.11 6.06
CA LEU A 118 -13.32 2.39 6.36
C LEU A 118 -13.33 2.66 7.87
N ALA A 119 -13.57 1.63 8.68
CA ALA A 119 -13.43 1.73 10.13
C ALA A 119 -11.98 1.54 10.60
N HIS A 120 -11.21 0.70 9.92
CA HIS A 120 -9.85 0.29 10.30
C HIS A 120 -8.85 0.46 9.15
N PRO A 121 -8.59 1.69 8.66
CA PRO A 121 -7.66 1.92 7.56
C PRO A 121 -6.21 1.52 7.88
N GLU A 122 -5.84 1.49 9.17
CA GLU A 122 -4.52 1.04 9.65
C GLU A 122 -4.22 -0.43 9.35
N LEU A 123 -5.23 -1.24 9.02
CA LEU A 123 -5.03 -2.63 8.61
C LEU A 123 -4.08 -2.73 7.40
N LEU A 124 -4.07 -1.74 6.51
CA LEU A 124 -3.14 -1.71 5.35
C LEU A 124 -1.67 -1.47 5.75
N GLU A 125 -1.38 -1.13 7.01
CA GLU A 125 0.00 -1.05 7.52
C GLU A 125 0.52 -2.44 7.96
N LEU A 126 -0.38 -3.41 8.14
CA LEU A 126 -0.02 -4.78 8.53
C LEU A 126 0.53 -5.55 7.33
N PRO A 127 1.66 -6.28 7.47
CA PRO A 127 2.28 -6.97 6.35
C PRO A 127 1.33 -7.86 5.56
N GLU A 128 0.43 -8.58 6.22
CA GLU A 128 -0.56 -9.49 5.64
C GLU A 128 -1.60 -8.82 4.72
N HIS A 129 -1.76 -7.49 4.82
CA HIS A 129 -2.74 -6.71 4.07
C HIS A 129 -2.10 -5.63 3.19
N ALA A 130 -0.79 -5.43 3.31
CA ALA A 130 -0.08 -4.33 2.65
C ALA A 130 0.26 -4.60 1.16
N ALA A 131 0.11 -5.83 0.65
CA ALA A 131 0.64 -6.28 -0.65
C ALA A 131 -0.42 -6.76 -1.65
#